data_AF-A0A3M8GAV4-F1
#
_entry.id   AF-A0A3M8GAV4-F1
#
_cell.length_a   1.000
_cell.length_b   1.000
_cell.length_c   1.000
_cell.angle_alpha   90.00
_cell.angle_beta   90.00
_cell.angle_gamma   90.00
#
_symmetry.space_group_name_H-M   'P 1'
#
loop_
_entity.id
_entity.type
_entity.pdbx_description
1 polymer ?
#
loop_
_entity_poly.entity_id
_entity_poly.type
_entity_poly.pdbx_seq_one_letter_code
_entity_poly.pdbx_strand_id
1 'polypeptide(L)'
;MSLVVSSVNQRHDLAIEYISNNWREEFEVMAVEVLYFSDHQSAKFKLLEILQDKTDKKYGIDFNKWYEYLWSKPQVLTLYYHEFKARLHGFIDKRFVKYFKNRQKISNIRLDEVRWGGVIQDGIPPLRNPQMISADDATYLDGDNIVFGIEINGDFRAYPKRILAWHEMFTDTVGGIPVAGVYCTLCGTVILYKTEQDGKKYELGTSGFLYRSNKLMYDKETQSLWNTLWGKPVIGPLVDKGIELDYLSVVTTTWKDWKARHPETTVLSLKTGYNRNYGEGVAYNDYFSTDNLMFNVPEIDKSLKNKQSVLALRLPDVTDESIAISTKFLRKNNLYKGEIADKNFVVLTDKSGANRVYFSENVEFINYNQKSEVVDTSGIVWKLHENYLKSSTGKTLKRLNSFNAFWFGWKAAHPNTKLIK
;
A
#
# COMPACT_ATOMS: atom_id res chain seq x y z
N MET A 1 -28.00 1.13 13.86
CA MET A 1 -28.00 2.48 13.25
C MET A 1 -28.50 3.56 14.19
N SER A 2 -29.63 3.39 14.89
CA SER A 2 -30.15 4.43 15.82
C SER A 2 -29.10 4.94 16.80
N LEU A 3 -28.26 4.06 17.35
CA LEU A 3 -27.14 4.39 18.27
C LEU A 3 -26.06 5.33 17.71
N VAL A 4 -26.03 5.57 16.39
CA VAL A 4 -25.06 6.45 15.74
C VAL A 4 -25.70 7.75 15.28
N VAL A 5 -26.97 7.71 14.85
CA VAL A 5 -27.58 8.82 14.08
C VAL A 5 -28.81 9.44 14.72
N SER A 6 -29.36 8.84 15.76
CA SER A 6 -30.52 9.37 16.46
C SER A 6 -30.08 10.42 17.49
N SER A 7 -30.79 11.54 17.56
CA SER A 7 -30.68 12.48 18.69
C SER A 7 -31.65 12.14 19.83
N VAL A 8 -32.50 11.12 19.66
CA VAL A 8 -33.55 10.74 20.62
C VAL A 8 -33.05 9.62 21.54
N ASN A 9 -32.90 9.93 22.83
CA ASN A 9 -32.41 8.98 23.86
C ASN A 9 -33.25 7.70 23.94
N GLN A 10 -34.58 7.81 23.88
CA GLN A 10 -35.48 6.65 23.90
C GLN A 10 -35.18 5.65 22.78
N ARG A 11 -34.76 6.11 21.59
CA ARG A 11 -34.37 5.23 20.49
C ARG A 11 -33.03 4.55 20.74
N HIS A 12 -32.15 5.15 21.53
CA HIS A 12 -30.92 4.51 21.98
C HIS A 12 -31.23 3.41 22.98
N ASP A 13 -32.05 3.69 24.00
CA ASP A 13 -32.41 2.71 25.02
C ASP A 13 -33.11 1.49 24.42
N LEU A 14 -34.09 1.69 23.52
CA LEU A 14 -34.75 0.59 22.81
C LEU A 14 -33.78 -0.24 21.96
N ALA A 15 -32.79 0.41 21.33
CA ALA A 15 -31.79 -0.29 20.54
C ALA A 15 -30.82 -1.10 21.42
N ILE A 16 -30.40 -0.56 22.57
CA ILE A 16 -29.57 -1.26 23.55
C ILE A 16 -30.30 -2.48 24.12
N GLU A 17 -31.55 -2.30 24.54
CA GLU A 17 -32.39 -3.39 25.06
C GLU A 17 -32.55 -4.50 24.03
N TYR A 18 -32.85 -4.14 22.77
CA TYR A 18 -32.96 -5.10 21.68
C TYR A 18 -31.65 -5.87 21.48
N ILE A 19 -30.50 -5.19 21.42
CA ILE A 19 -29.19 -5.82 21.22
C ILE A 19 -28.86 -6.77 22.38
N SER A 20 -29.12 -6.36 23.63
CA SER A 20 -28.87 -7.19 24.80
C SER A 20 -29.71 -8.48 24.80
N ASN A 21 -31.01 -8.34 24.53
CA ASN A 21 -31.97 -9.44 24.54
C ASN A 21 -31.83 -10.39 23.35
N ASN A 22 -31.28 -9.93 22.23
CA ASN A 22 -31.16 -10.69 20.98
C ASN A 22 -29.70 -10.88 20.55
N TRP A 23 -28.76 -10.85 21.50
CA TRP A 23 -27.34 -10.93 21.20
C TRP A 23 -27.00 -12.19 20.40
N ARG A 24 -26.20 -12.01 19.36
CA ARG A 24 -25.61 -13.09 18.56
C ARG A 24 -24.18 -12.71 18.17
N GLU A 25 -23.36 -13.69 17.85
CA GLU A 25 -21.94 -13.46 17.49
C GLU A 25 -21.79 -12.50 16.30
N GLU A 26 -22.71 -12.54 15.33
CA GLU A 26 -22.73 -11.64 14.18
C GLU A 26 -22.86 -10.15 14.56
N PHE A 27 -23.29 -9.85 15.79
CA PHE A 27 -23.44 -8.48 16.28
C PHE A 27 -22.13 -7.89 16.79
N GLU A 28 -21.10 -8.70 17.06
CA GLU A 28 -19.86 -8.22 17.66
C GLU A 28 -19.17 -7.16 16.80
N VAL A 29 -18.95 -7.42 15.50
CA VAL A 29 -18.35 -6.45 14.59
C VAL A 29 -19.21 -5.19 14.45
N MET A 30 -20.54 -5.35 14.38
CA MET A 30 -21.45 -4.21 14.28
C MET A 30 -21.42 -3.37 15.56
N ALA A 31 -21.30 -4.00 16.73
CA ALA A 31 -21.16 -3.32 18.02
C ALA A 31 -19.84 -2.55 18.09
N VAL A 32 -18.71 -3.18 17.71
CA VAL A 32 -17.39 -2.52 17.65
C VAL A 32 -17.42 -1.30 16.72
N GLU A 33 -18.00 -1.42 15.52
CA GLU A 33 -18.10 -0.30 14.58
C GLU A 33 -19.05 0.80 15.09
N VAL A 34 -20.20 0.44 15.67
CA VAL A 34 -21.09 1.45 16.31
C VAL A 34 -20.40 2.16 17.46
N LEU A 35 -19.66 1.44 18.31
CA LEU A 35 -18.89 2.03 19.41
C LEU A 35 -17.84 3.02 18.91
N TYR A 36 -17.19 2.69 17.78
CA TYR A 36 -16.19 3.55 17.17
C TYR A 36 -16.80 4.87 16.66
N PHE A 37 -17.96 4.81 16.00
CA PHE A 37 -18.58 5.97 15.33
C PHE A 37 -19.65 6.72 16.14
N SER A 38 -20.16 6.15 17.23
CA SER A 38 -21.15 6.84 18.05
C SER A 38 -20.50 7.94 18.88
N ASP A 39 -21.11 9.13 18.92
CA ASP A 39 -20.71 10.23 19.80
C ASP A 39 -21.52 10.26 21.12
N HIS A 40 -22.55 9.40 21.24
CA HIS A 40 -23.47 9.42 22.38
C HIS A 40 -22.94 8.59 23.56
N GLN A 41 -22.27 9.25 24.50
CA GLN A 41 -21.54 8.61 25.63
C GLN A 41 -22.32 7.51 26.35
N SER A 42 -23.54 7.80 26.84
CA SER A 42 -24.32 6.79 27.59
C SER A 42 -24.64 5.54 26.77
N ALA A 43 -24.89 5.70 25.47
CA ALA A 43 -25.18 4.58 24.59
C ALA A 43 -23.92 3.77 24.29
N LYS A 44 -22.76 4.44 24.15
CA LYS A 44 -21.45 3.78 24.04
C LYS A 44 -21.13 2.95 25.27
N PHE A 45 -21.31 3.49 26.47
CA PHE A 45 -21.02 2.76 27.70
C PHE A 45 -21.87 1.50 27.83
N LYS A 46 -23.20 1.61 27.64
CA LYS A 46 -24.11 0.46 27.69
C LYS A 46 -23.77 -0.60 26.61
N LEU A 47 -23.46 -0.17 25.38
CA LEU A 47 -23.10 -1.10 24.31
C LEU A 47 -21.74 -1.77 24.58
N LEU A 48 -20.78 -1.04 25.16
CA LEU A 48 -19.49 -1.59 25.55
C LEU A 48 -19.65 -2.61 26.67
N GLU A 49 -20.47 -2.34 27.69
CA GLU A 49 -20.79 -3.32 28.75
C GLU A 49 -21.36 -4.61 28.14
N ILE A 50 -22.38 -4.50 27.27
CA ILE A 50 -22.94 -5.67 26.58
C ILE A 50 -21.85 -6.42 25.80
N LEU A 51 -21.04 -5.72 25.01
CA LEU A 51 -19.99 -6.34 24.21
C LEU A 51 -18.97 -7.08 25.09
N GLN A 52 -18.53 -6.46 26.19
CA GLN A 52 -17.59 -7.07 27.13
C GLN A 52 -18.17 -8.29 27.84
N ASP A 53 -19.41 -8.20 28.31
CA ASP A 53 -20.09 -9.28 29.03
C ASP A 53 -20.36 -10.47 28.11
N LYS A 54 -20.76 -10.22 26.87
CA LYS A 54 -21.11 -11.28 25.90
C LYS A 54 -19.89 -11.97 25.29
N THR A 55 -18.73 -11.30 25.27
CA THR A 55 -17.48 -11.85 24.69
C THR A 55 -16.47 -12.32 25.75
N ASP A 56 -16.71 -12.00 27.03
CA ASP A 56 -15.76 -12.16 28.13
C ASP A 56 -14.41 -11.47 27.84
N LYS A 57 -14.44 -10.32 27.16
CA LYS A 57 -13.26 -9.49 26.84
C LYS A 57 -13.38 -8.13 27.50
N LYS A 58 -12.29 -7.64 28.09
CA LYS A 58 -12.23 -6.35 28.80
C LYS A 58 -11.24 -5.40 28.14
N TYR A 59 -11.49 -5.07 26.87
CA TYR A 59 -10.60 -4.19 26.10
C TYR A 59 -10.96 -2.70 26.18
N GLY A 60 -12.10 -2.34 26.79
CA GLY A 60 -12.53 -0.95 26.89
C GLY A 60 -12.68 -0.30 25.50
N ILE A 61 -12.10 0.89 25.34
CA ILE A 61 -12.09 1.63 24.05
C ILE A 61 -10.82 1.36 23.20
N ASP A 62 -10.06 0.32 23.52
CA ASP A 62 -8.94 -0.14 22.67
C ASP A 62 -9.48 -0.90 21.47
N PHE A 63 -9.85 -0.16 20.42
CA PHE A 63 -10.44 -0.73 19.22
C PHE A 63 -9.49 -1.68 18.48
N ASN A 64 -8.17 -1.49 18.57
CA ASN A 64 -7.23 -2.42 17.93
C ASN A 64 -7.35 -3.82 18.56
N LYS A 65 -7.44 -3.93 19.89
CA LYS A 65 -7.66 -5.20 20.57
C LYS A 65 -9.00 -5.84 20.23
N TRP A 66 -10.07 -5.05 20.09
CA TRP A 66 -11.36 -5.56 19.62
C TRP A 66 -11.28 -6.16 18.22
N TYR A 67 -10.60 -5.48 17.30
CA TYR A 67 -10.38 -6.00 15.95
C TYR A 67 -9.48 -7.25 15.96
N GLU A 68 -8.41 -7.28 16.76
CA GLU A 68 -7.57 -8.50 16.91
C GLU A 68 -8.39 -9.69 17.38
N TYR A 69 -9.27 -9.49 18.36
CA TYR A 69 -10.19 -10.53 18.82
C TYR A 69 -11.11 -11.01 17.70
N LEU A 70 -11.76 -10.09 16.96
CA LEU A 70 -12.61 -10.46 15.82
C LEU A 70 -11.87 -11.23 14.73
N TRP A 71 -10.62 -10.83 14.44
CA TRP A 71 -9.81 -11.42 13.38
C TRP A 71 -9.13 -12.73 13.81
N SER A 72 -9.05 -13.01 15.12
CA SER A 72 -8.52 -14.26 15.66
C SER A 72 -9.43 -15.47 15.43
N LYS A 73 -10.65 -15.25 14.94
CA LYS A 73 -11.67 -16.29 14.70
C LYS A 73 -12.27 -16.20 13.28
N PRO A 74 -12.96 -17.26 12.80
CA PRO A 74 -13.65 -17.23 11.51
C PRO A 74 -14.61 -16.05 11.39
N GLN A 75 -14.84 -15.58 10.16
CA GLN A 75 -15.72 -14.45 9.92
C GLN A 75 -17.18 -14.87 10.14
N VAL A 76 -17.89 -14.12 10.97
CA VAL A 76 -19.32 -14.33 11.26
C VAL A 76 -20.05 -13.01 11.04
N LEU A 77 -20.85 -12.93 9.96
CA LEU A 77 -21.57 -11.72 9.55
C LEU A 77 -23.06 -11.99 9.41
N THR A 78 -23.89 -10.98 9.71
CA THR A 78 -25.29 -11.02 9.31
C THR A 78 -25.43 -10.96 7.78
N LEU A 79 -26.56 -11.43 7.25
CA LEU A 79 -26.91 -11.27 5.82
C LEU A 79 -26.99 -9.79 5.39
N TYR A 80 -27.16 -8.87 6.34
CA TYR A 80 -27.32 -7.43 6.10
C TYR A 80 -26.11 -6.61 6.52
N TYR A 81 -24.97 -7.24 6.86
CA TYR A 81 -23.78 -6.52 7.32
C TYR A 81 -23.29 -5.50 6.28
N HIS A 82 -23.38 -5.86 5.00
CA HIS A 82 -23.07 -4.96 3.89
C HIS A 82 -23.95 -3.69 3.85
N GLU A 83 -25.26 -3.80 4.13
CA GLU A 83 -26.16 -2.65 4.21
C GLU A 83 -25.85 -1.80 5.44
N PHE A 84 -25.56 -2.45 6.57
CA PHE A 84 -25.15 -1.77 7.79
C PHE A 84 -23.88 -0.94 7.55
N LYS A 85 -22.82 -1.56 7.01
CA LYS A 85 -21.54 -0.90 6.73
C LYS A 85 -21.70 0.22 5.70
N ALA A 86 -22.50 0.00 4.64
CA ALA A 86 -22.83 1.03 3.65
C ALA A 86 -23.54 2.23 4.28
N ARG A 87 -24.53 2.01 5.14
CA ARG A 87 -25.25 3.08 5.84
C ARG A 87 -24.33 3.81 6.81
N LEU A 88 -23.59 3.07 7.64
CA LEU A 88 -22.71 3.62 8.67
C LEU A 88 -21.69 4.58 8.07
N HIS A 89 -20.95 4.12 7.05
CA HIS A 89 -19.96 4.96 6.38
C HIS A 89 -20.60 6.01 5.45
N GLY A 90 -21.82 5.77 4.97
CA GLY A 90 -22.59 6.74 4.18
C GLY A 90 -22.89 8.06 4.90
N PHE A 91 -22.86 8.08 6.24
CA PHE A 91 -22.97 9.32 7.04
C PHE A 91 -21.70 10.17 7.00
N ILE A 92 -20.54 9.56 6.73
CA ILE A 92 -19.25 10.26 6.57
C ILE A 92 -19.11 10.76 5.14
N ASP A 93 -19.37 9.89 4.17
CA ASP A 93 -19.34 10.21 2.75
C ASP A 93 -20.39 9.36 2.02
N LYS A 94 -21.36 10.02 1.36
CA LYS A 94 -22.43 9.34 0.62
C LYS A 94 -21.90 8.37 -0.44
N ARG A 95 -20.68 8.59 -0.96
CA ARG A 95 -20.04 7.71 -1.95
C ARG A 95 -19.66 6.35 -1.36
N PHE A 96 -19.35 6.29 -0.06
CA PHE A 96 -18.99 5.04 0.63
C PHE A 96 -20.10 3.99 0.62
N VAL A 97 -21.36 4.40 0.42
CA VAL A 97 -22.47 3.47 0.19
C VAL A 97 -22.16 2.51 -0.96
N LYS A 98 -21.51 2.99 -2.04
CA LYS A 98 -21.20 2.20 -3.24
C LYS A 98 -20.12 1.12 -3.02
N TYR A 99 -19.30 1.28 -1.98
CA TYR A 99 -18.24 0.32 -1.62
C TYR A 99 -18.75 -0.89 -0.87
N PHE A 100 -19.91 -0.80 -0.22
CA PHE A 100 -20.41 -1.89 0.64
C PHE A 100 -21.81 -2.37 0.27
N LYS A 101 -22.68 -1.50 -0.25
CA LYS A 101 -24.05 -1.90 -0.59
C LYS A 101 -24.06 -3.02 -1.62
N ASN A 102 -24.73 -4.12 -1.29
CA ASN A 102 -24.76 -5.36 -2.09
C ASN A 102 -23.37 -5.93 -2.45
N ARG A 103 -22.32 -5.65 -1.65
CA ARG A 103 -20.94 -6.08 -1.96
C ARG A 103 -20.46 -7.32 -1.22
N GLN A 104 -21.15 -7.79 -0.19
CA GLN A 104 -20.68 -8.92 0.63
C GLN A 104 -20.52 -10.24 -0.14
N LYS A 105 -21.32 -10.47 -1.19
CA LYS A 105 -21.16 -11.66 -2.05
C LYS A 105 -20.11 -11.50 -3.16
N ILE A 106 -19.58 -10.30 -3.35
CA ILE A 106 -18.59 -9.95 -4.38
C ILE A 106 -17.36 -9.32 -3.70
N SER A 107 -16.91 -9.98 -2.63
CA SER A 107 -15.75 -9.64 -1.83
C SER A 107 -14.91 -10.90 -1.66
N ASN A 108 -13.62 -10.83 -1.98
CA ASN A 108 -12.67 -11.93 -1.73
C ASN A 108 -11.80 -11.70 -0.48
N ILE A 109 -12.04 -10.58 0.22
CA ILE A 109 -11.47 -10.26 1.53
C ILE A 109 -12.55 -10.19 2.60
N ARG A 110 -12.12 -10.24 3.86
CA ARG A 110 -12.98 -10.06 5.02
C ARG A 110 -13.44 -8.61 5.17
N LEU A 111 -14.74 -8.35 5.03
CA LEU A 111 -15.32 -7.02 5.22
C LEU A 111 -15.15 -6.44 6.64
N ASP A 112 -15.00 -7.29 7.66
CA ASP A 112 -14.74 -6.89 9.06
C ASP A 112 -13.26 -6.57 9.32
N GLU A 113 -12.37 -6.85 8.37
CA GLU A 113 -10.98 -6.36 8.36
C GLU A 113 -10.82 -5.03 7.60
N VAL A 114 -11.87 -4.57 6.91
CA VAL A 114 -11.86 -3.30 6.18
C VAL A 114 -12.19 -2.16 7.14
N ARG A 115 -11.19 -1.31 7.43
CA ARG A 115 -11.28 -0.21 8.38
C ARG A 115 -11.26 1.14 7.67
N TRP A 116 -12.02 2.10 8.19
CA TRP A 116 -11.97 3.48 7.73
C TRP A 116 -10.68 4.15 8.21
N GLY A 117 -9.93 4.76 7.28
CA GLY A 117 -8.64 5.40 7.52
C GLY A 117 -8.73 6.86 8.00
N GLY A 118 -9.93 7.39 8.25
CA GLY A 118 -10.13 8.74 8.79
C GLY A 118 -10.37 9.84 7.74
N VAL A 119 -10.52 9.49 6.47
CA VAL A 119 -10.76 10.47 5.38
C VAL A 119 -11.89 10.02 4.46
N ILE A 120 -12.55 10.98 3.82
CA ILE A 120 -13.54 10.74 2.75
C ILE A 120 -12.86 10.18 1.49
N GLN A 121 -13.63 9.76 0.48
CA GLN A 121 -13.06 9.39 -0.83
C GLN A 121 -12.30 10.58 -1.43
N ASP A 122 -11.06 10.36 -1.86
CA ASP A 122 -10.10 11.39 -2.28
C ASP A 122 -9.83 12.49 -1.23
N GLY A 123 -10.12 12.24 0.05
CA GLY A 123 -9.83 13.18 1.14
C GLY A 123 -8.33 13.40 1.37
N ILE A 124 -7.51 12.42 0.99
CA ILE A 124 -6.09 12.63 0.68
C ILE A 124 -6.02 12.76 -0.85
N PRO A 125 -5.86 14.00 -1.36
CA PRO A 125 -6.14 14.28 -2.75
C PRO A 125 -5.07 13.67 -3.67
N PRO A 126 -5.43 12.74 -4.58
CA PRO A 126 -4.50 12.22 -5.56
C PRO A 126 -4.05 13.32 -6.53
N LEU A 127 -2.78 13.31 -6.92
CA LEU A 127 -2.28 14.21 -7.95
C LEU A 127 -2.63 13.65 -9.33
N ARG A 128 -3.32 14.42 -10.16
CA ARG A 128 -3.75 13.99 -11.50
C ARG A 128 -2.97 14.76 -12.57
N ASN A 129 -2.14 14.06 -13.33
CA ASN A 129 -1.22 14.61 -14.32
C ASN A 129 -0.47 15.84 -13.78
N PRO A 130 0.24 15.68 -12.65
CA PRO A 130 0.85 16.82 -12.00
C PRO A 130 1.91 17.48 -12.89
N GLN A 131 2.13 18.78 -12.69
CA GLN A 131 3.19 19.49 -13.38
C GLN A 131 4.55 18.90 -13.03
N MET A 132 5.32 18.56 -14.06
CA MET A 132 6.71 18.17 -13.96
C MET A 132 7.61 19.35 -14.34
N ILE A 133 8.76 19.49 -13.69
CA ILE A 133 9.78 20.50 -13.96
C ILE A 133 11.14 19.82 -14.21
N SER A 134 12.11 20.55 -14.77
CA SER A 134 13.46 20.01 -14.98
C SER A 134 14.16 19.72 -13.66
N ALA A 135 15.20 18.88 -13.69
CA ALA A 135 16.05 18.61 -12.53
C ALA A 135 16.79 19.86 -12.02
N ASP A 136 17.05 20.85 -12.87
CA ASP A 136 17.74 22.10 -12.48
C ASP A 136 16.78 23.10 -11.85
N ASP A 137 15.51 23.11 -12.25
CA ASP A 137 14.47 23.95 -11.65
C ASP A 137 13.99 23.43 -10.29
N ALA A 138 14.30 22.18 -9.94
CA ALA A 138 13.92 21.55 -8.69
C ALA A 138 14.77 22.01 -7.48
N THR A 139 14.96 23.33 -7.34
CA THR A 139 15.77 23.96 -6.27
C THR A 139 15.20 23.80 -4.87
N TYR A 140 13.97 23.31 -4.74
CA TYR A 140 13.31 23.03 -3.47
C TYR A 140 13.68 21.67 -2.84
N LEU A 141 14.40 20.81 -3.59
CA LEU A 141 14.85 19.50 -3.12
C LEU A 141 16.33 19.53 -2.75
N ASP A 142 16.60 19.27 -1.47
CA ASP A 142 17.96 19.02 -1.02
C ASP A 142 18.44 17.64 -1.47
N GLY A 143 19.76 17.47 -1.60
CA GLY A 143 20.34 16.27 -2.18
C GLY A 143 20.03 14.97 -1.42
N ASP A 144 19.81 15.03 -0.12
CA ASP A 144 19.50 13.88 0.74
C ASP A 144 18.00 13.54 0.80
N ASN A 145 17.13 14.39 0.25
CA ASN A 145 15.70 14.17 0.23
C ASN A 145 15.37 12.89 -0.57
N ILE A 146 14.39 12.13 -0.10
CA ILE A 146 14.04 10.85 -0.72
C ILE A 146 13.10 11.08 -1.90
N VAL A 147 13.44 10.46 -3.03
CA VAL A 147 12.62 10.44 -4.24
C VAL A 147 12.31 9.01 -4.66
N PHE A 148 11.18 8.86 -5.33
CA PHE A 148 10.80 7.65 -6.04
C PHE A 148 11.07 7.89 -7.53
N GLY A 149 12.18 7.30 -8.01
CA GLY A 149 12.60 7.37 -9.40
C GLY A 149 11.94 6.28 -10.23
N ILE A 150 11.46 6.64 -11.42
CA ILE A 150 10.86 5.73 -12.39
C ILE A 150 11.43 6.01 -13.78
N GLU A 151 11.50 4.97 -14.61
CA GLU A 151 11.86 5.07 -16.02
C GLU A 151 10.88 4.23 -16.84
N ILE A 152 10.26 4.85 -17.84
CA ILE A 152 9.43 4.14 -18.83
C ILE A 152 9.80 4.67 -20.21
N ASN A 153 10.26 3.78 -21.10
CA ASN A 153 10.61 4.11 -22.47
C ASN A 153 11.56 5.32 -22.59
N GLY A 154 12.51 5.46 -21.66
CA GLY A 154 13.46 6.58 -21.60
C GLY A 154 12.92 7.88 -21.00
N ASP A 155 11.66 7.94 -20.56
CA ASP A 155 11.12 9.05 -19.77
C ASP A 155 11.44 8.83 -18.29
N PHE A 156 12.38 9.61 -17.76
CA PHE A 156 12.82 9.57 -16.38
C PHE A 156 12.06 10.58 -15.53
N ARG A 157 11.46 10.09 -14.44
CA ARG A 157 10.71 10.95 -13.51
C ARG A 157 11.09 10.68 -12.07
N ALA A 158 11.11 11.75 -11.28
CA ALA A 158 11.26 11.70 -9.83
C ALA A 158 10.02 12.25 -9.13
N TYR A 159 9.47 11.46 -8.21
CA TYR A 159 8.36 11.87 -7.35
C TYR A 159 8.88 11.95 -5.90
N PRO A 160 9.03 13.15 -5.31
CA PRO A 160 9.55 13.30 -3.97
C PRO A 160 8.63 12.70 -2.91
N LYS A 161 9.22 11.93 -1.99
CA LYS A 161 8.51 11.34 -0.85
C LYS A 161 7.79 12.40 -0.02
N ARG A 162 8.45 13.54 0.23
CA ARG A 162 7.88 14.69 0.94
C ARG A 162 6.60 15.27 0.33
N ILE A 163 6.37 15.09 -0.97
CA ILE A 163 5.10 15.47 -1.61
C ILE A 163 4.13 14.29 -1.58
N LEU A 164 4.57 13.10 -2.01
CA LEU A 164 3.69 11.93 -2.03
C LEU A 164 3.18 11.55 -0.64
N ALA A 165 3.87 11.85 0.45
CA ALA A 165 3.35 11.59 1.80
C ALA A 165 2.09 12.40 2.16
N TRP A 166 1.78 13.47 1.43
CA TRP A 166 0.54 14.25 1.61
C TRP A 166 -0.55 13.93 0.59
N HIS A 167 -0.20 13.29 -0.52
CA HIS A 167 -1.11 13.03 -1.66
C HIS A 167 -1.36 11.54 -1.88
N GLU A 168 -0.39 10.72 -1.49
CA GLU A 168 -0.38 9.27 -1.43
C GLU A 168 -0.70 8.53 -2.73
N MET A 169 -0.92 9.26 -3.81
CA MET A 169 -1.22 8.75 -5.12
C MET A 169 -0.98 9.82 -6.17
N PHE A 170 -0.47 9.40 -7.33
CA PHE A 170 -0.55 10.18 -8.56
C PHE A 170 -1.06 9.31 -9.71
N THR A 171 -1.68 9.94 -10.71
CA THR A 171 -1.84 9.36 -12.04
C THR A 171 -1.16 10.23 -13.07
N ASP A 172 -0.57 9.60 -14.07
CA ASP A 172 0.28 10.27 -15.04
C ASP A 172 0.33 9.48 -16.36
N THR A 173 0.92 10.07 -17.40
CA THR A 173 1.34 9.36 -18.62
C THR A 173 2.84 9.53 -18.78
N VAL A 174 3.58 8.44 -18.61
CA VAL A 174 5.05 8.43 -18.56
C VAL A 174 5.56 7.53 -19.68
N GLY A 175 6.42 8.04 -20.55
CA GLY A 175 6.90 7.29 -21.71
C GLY A 175 5.78 6.76 -22.63
N GLY A 176 4.65 7.48 -22.68
CA GLY A 176 3.44 7.07 -23.42
C GLY A 176 2.54 6.05 -22.71
N ILE A 177 2.88 5.61 -21.50
CA ILE A 177 2.10 4.62 -20.73
C ILE A 177 1.28 5.32 -19.63
N PRO A 178 -0.05 5.13 -19.59
CA PRO A 178 -0.87 5.57 -18.46
C PRO A 178 -0.52 4.80 -17.19
N VAL A 179 -0.20 5.52 -16.12
CA VAL A 179 0.24 4.92 -14.85
C VAL A 179 -0.46 5.53 -13.65
N ALA A 180 -0.51 4.76 -12.56
CA ALA A 180 -0.84 5.20 -11.23
C ALA A 180 0.30 4.82 -10.27
N GLY A 181 0.95 5.83 -9.68
CA GLY A 181 1.88 5.61 -8.58
C GLY A 181 1.13 5.72 -7.25
N VAL A 182 1.10 4.64 -6.48
CA VAL A 182 0.34 4.55 -5.24
C VAL A 182 1.30 4.47 -4.07
N TYR A 183 1.31 5.50 -3.22
CA TYR A 183 2.13 5.53 -2.01
C TYR A 183 1.27 5.20 -0.79
N CYS A 184 1.38 3.97 -0.27
CA CYS A 184 0.87 3.67 1.07
C CYS A 184 1.89 4.20 2.10
N THR A 185 1.67 5.42 2.61
CA THR A 185 2.54 6.04 3.62
C THR A 185 2.70 5.15 4.85
N LEU A 186 1.60 4.55 5.32
CA LEU A 186 1.60 3.66 6.49
C LEU A 186 2.44 2.39 6.27
N CYS A 187 2.52 1.91 5.03
CA CYS A 187 3.24 0.71 4.63
C CYS A 187 4.66 1.01 4.09
N GLY A 188 5.07 2.27 4.00
CA GLY A 188 6.35 2.66 3.40
C GLY A 188 6.53 2.16 1.96
N THR A 189 5.44 2.04 1.20
CA THR A 189 5.41 1.34 -0.09
C THR A 189 4.95 2.25 -1.21
N VAL A 190 5.71 2.35 -2.31
CA VAL A 190 5.26 2.93 -3.58
C VAL A 190 5.22 1.84 -4.64
N ILE A 191 4.07 1.68 -5.29
CA ILE A 191 3.91 0.77 -6.42
C ILE A 191 3.43 1.58 -7.62
N LEU A 192 4.08 1.38 -8.75
CA LEU A 192 3.72 2.00 -10.02
C LEU A 192 2.95 0.98 -10.85
N TYR A 193 1.65 1.17 -11.02
CA TYR A 193 0.82 0.32 -11.87
C TYR A 193 0.61 0.95 -13.24
N LYS A 194 0.64 0.13 -14.30
CA LYS A 194 -0.04 0.51 -15.54
C LYS A 194 -1.53 0.53 -15.28
N THR A 195 -2.23 1.57 -15.75
CA THR A 195 -3.68 1.73 -15.54
C THR A 195 -4.49 1.34 -16.77
N GLU A 196 -3.85 0.76 -17.78
CA GLU A 196 -4.50 0.24 -18.96
C GLU A 196 -4.06 -1.20 -19.19
N GLN A 197 -5.04 -2.08 -19.41
CA GLN A 197 -4.85 -3.51 -19.66
C GLN A 197 -5.91 -3.97 -20.66
N ASP A 198 -5.49 -4.68 -21.72
CA ASP A 198 -6.36 -5.18 -22.79
C ASP A 198 -7.29 -4.11 -23.39
N GLY A 199 -6.77 -2.88 -23.55
CA GLY A 199 -7.51 -1.73 -24.07
C GLY A 199 -8.52 -1.11 -23.08
N LYS A 200 -8.63 -1.64 -21.86
CA LYS A 200 -9.45 -1.08 -20.79
C LYS A 200 -8.61 -0.22 -19.85
N LYS A 201 -9.04 1.04 -19.69
CA LYS A 201 -8.45 1.98 -18.75
C LYS A 201 -9.18 1.95 -17.40
N TYR A 202 -8.43 1.91 -16.31
CA TYR A 202 -8.93 1.97 -14.93
C TYR A 202 -8.59 3.33 -14.32
N GLU A 203 -9.62 4.12 -13.98
CA GLU A 203 -9.45 5.39 -13.29
C GLU A 203 -9.43 5.14 -11.77
N LEU A 204 -8.23 5.00 -11.22
CA LEU A 204 -8.04 4.67 -9.81
C LEU A 204 -7.93 5.92 -8.92
N GLY A 205 -8.45 5.88 -7.70
CA GLY A 205 -8.31 6.94 -6.67
C GLY A 205 -8.16 6.41 -5.25
N THR A 206 -8.14 7.31 -4.25
CA THR A 206 -7.95 6.92 -2.84
C THR A 206 -9.31 6.71 -2.16
N SER A 207 -9.55 5.50 -1.63
CA SER A 207 -10.89 5.15 -1.11
C SER A 207 -11.18 5.70 0.28
N GLY A 208 -10.13 5.99 1.08
CA GLY A 208 -10.25 6.26 2.50
C GLY A 208 -10.36 5.00 3.38
N PHE A 209 -10.29 3.80 2.79
CA PHE A 209 -10.32 2.53 3.52
C PHE A 209 -8.99 1.78 3.46
N LEU A 210 -8.77 0.98 4.49
CA LEU A 210 -7.60 0.12 4.67
C LEU A 210 -8.05 -1.33 4.85
N TYR A 211 -7.25 -2.26 4.34
CA TYR A 211 -7.33 -3.69 4.65
C TYR A 211 -5.96 -4.13 5.17
N ARG A 212 -5.90 -4.59 6.43
CA ARG A 212 -4.62 -4.92 7.10
C ARG A 212 -3.60 -3.79 7.01
N SER A 213 -4.04 -2.57 7.32
CA SER A 213 -3.27 -1.31 7.23
C SER A 213 -2.82 -0.93 5.81
N ASN A 214 -3.04 -1.79 4.81
CA ASN A 214 -2.79 -1.47 3.42
C ASN A 214 -3.94 -0.66 2.84
N LYS A 215 -3.60 0.38 2.07
CA LYS A 215 -4.59 1.21 1.39
C LYS A 215 -5.41 0.40 0.39
N LEU A 216 -6.72 0.62 0.40
CA LEU A 216 -7.58 0.26 -0.71
C LEU A 216 -7.72 1.44 -1.68
N MET A 217 -7.49 1.22 -2.96
CA MET A 217 -7.86 2.16 -4.02
C MET A 217 -9.32 1.94 -4.40
N TYR A 218 -9.93 2.90 -5.09
CA TYR A 218 -11.22 2.69 -5.76
C TYR A 218 -11.08 2.85 -7.27
N ASP A 219 -11.88 2.12 -8.04
CA ASP A 219 -12.10 2.35 -9.46
C ASP A 219 -13.31 3.29 -9.67
N LYS A 220 -13.13 4.36 -10.45
CA LYS A 220 -14.15 5.41 -10.62
C LYS A 220 -15.44 4.92 -11.26
N GLU A 221 -15.35 4.04 -12.26
CA GLU A 221 -16.50 3.55 -13.02
C GLU A 221 -17.37 2.62 -12.15
N THR A 222 -16.76 1.59 -11.56
CA THR A 222 -17.49 0.50 -10.89
C THR A 222 -17.59 0.67 -9.38
N GLN A 223 -16.76 1.56 -8.81
CA GLN A 223 -16.54 1.72 -7.37
C GLN A 223 -16.09 0.41 -6.72
N SER A 224 -15.40 -0.45 -7.47
CA SER A 224 -14.69 -1.58 -6.90
C SER A 224 -13.50 -1.08 -6.08
N LEU A 225 -13.26 -1.69 -4.92
CA LEU A 225 -12.06 -1.45 -4.12
C LEU A 225 -10.96 -2.43 -4.54
N TRP A 226 -9.74 -1.93 -4.60
CA TRP A 226 -8.56 -2.68 -5.04
C TRP A 226 -7.50 -2.69 -3.95
N ASN A 227 -6.89 -3.85 -3.70
CA ASN A 227 -5.77 -3.96 -2.78
C ASN A 227 -4.50 -3.43 -3.45
N THR A 228 -3.82 -2.49 -2.80
CA THR A 228 -2.65 -1.81 -3.39
C THR A 228 -1.45 -2.74 -3.52
N LEU A 229 -1.23 -3.68 -2.61
CA LEU A 229 -0.10 -4.61 -2.68
C LEU A 229 -0.32 -5.72 -3.71
N TRP A 230 -1.57 -6.10 -3.95
CA TRP A 230 -1.90 -7.16 -4.90
C TRP A 230 -2.16 -6.65 -6.31
N GLY A 231 -2.59 -5.40 -6.48
CA GLY A 231 -2.99 -4.88 -7.79
C GLY A 231 -4.29 -5.50 -8.30
N LYS A 232 -5.13 -6.04 -7.40
CA LYS A 232 -6.37 -6.76 -7.72
C LYS A 232 -7.60 -6.09 -7.11
N PRO A 233 -8.76 -6.17 -7.79
CA PRO A 233 -10.05 -5.83 -7.17
C PRO A 233 -10.37 -6.86 -6.07
N VAL A 234 -10.82 -6.37 -4.92
CA VAL A 234 -11.10 -7.18 -3.73
C VAL A 234 -12.52 -7.03 -3.20
N ILE A 235 -13.21 -5.93 -3.54
CA ILE A 235 -14.63 -5.70 -3.22
C ILE A 235 -15.28 -5.02 -4.42
N GLY A 236 -16.37 -5.56 -4.96
CA GLY A 236 -17.14 -4.91 -6.03
C GLY A 236 -17.21 -5.68 -7.35
N PRO A 237 -17.77 -5.08 -8.43
CA PRO A 237 -18.10 -5.78 -9.66
C PRO A 237 -16.90 -6.36 -10.43
N LEU A 238 -15.71 -5.84 -10.17
CA LEU A 238 -14.48 -6.28 -10.82
C LEU A 238 -13.82 -7.49 -10.13
N VAL A 239 -14.31 -7.90 -8.96
CA VAL A 239 -13.84 -9.12 -8.29
C VAL A 239 -14.10 -10.35 -9.18
N ASP A 240 -13.16 -11.30 -9.15
CA ASP A 240 -13.18 -12.55 -9.93
C ASP A 240 -13.26 -12.38 -11.45
N LYS A 241 -12.80 -11.23 -11.97
CA LYS A 241 -12.68 -10.97 -13.42
C LYS A 241 -11.29 -11.32 -13.99
N GLY A 242 -10.41 -11.93 -13.19
CA GLY A 242 -9.05 -12.27 -13.61
C GLY A 242 -8.14 -11.06 -13.80
N ILE A 243 -8.46 -9.91 -13.17
CA ILE A 243 -7.71 -8.66 -13.35
C ILE A 243 -6.61 -8.56 -12.28
N GLU A 244 -5.37 -8.42 -12.72
CA GLU A 244 -4.20 -8.04 -11.93
C GLU A 244 -3.43 -6.98 -12.72
N LEU A 245 -3.20 -5.81 -12.12
CA LEU A 245 -2.49 -4.73 -12.79
C LEU A 245 -0.99 -5.02 -12.88
N ASP A 246 -0.43 -4.84 -14.07
CA ASP A 246 1.02 -4.80 -14.28
C ASP A 246 1.64 -3.72 -13.40
N TYR A 247 2.54 -4.11 -12.49
CA TYR A 247 3.37 -3.17 -11.76
C TYR A 247 4.76 -3.06 -12.40
N LEU A 248 5.34 -1.86 -12.29
CA LEU A 248 6.64 -1.49 -12.80
C LEU A 248 7.60 -1.21 -11.64
N SER A 249 8.90 -1.25 -11.93
CA SER A 249 9.93 -0.96 -10.94
C SER A 249 9.91 0.48 -10.48
N VAL A 250 10.08 0.68 -9.18
CA VAL A 250 10.30 1.99 -8.55
C VAL A 250 11.61 1.96 -7.78
N VAL A 251 12.46 2.96 -7.99
CA VAL A 251 13.73 3.10 -7.27
C VAL A 251 13.56 4.14 -6.16
N THR A 252 13.62 3.69 -4.91
CA THR A 252 13.69 4.60 -3.74
C THR A 252 15.15 4.98 -3.49
N THR A 253 15.50 6.25 -3.69
CA THR A 253 16.88 6.75 -3.55
C THR A 253 16.88 8.22 -3.09
N THR A 254 18.06 8.81 -2.93
CA THR A 254 18.21 10.24 -2.65
C THR A 254 18.08 11.05 -3.93
N TRP A 255 17.65 12.31 -3.83
CA TRP A 255 17.56 13.21 -4.97
C TRP A 255 18.92 13.38 -5.66
N LYS A 256 20.00 13.53 -4.88
CA LYS A 256 21.37 13.64 -5.37
C LYS A 256 21.76 12.45 -6.25
N ASP A 257 21.51 11.22 -5.78
CA ASP A 257 21.91 10.01 -6.48
C ASP A 257 21.03 9.72 -7.70
N TRP A 258 19.75 10.12 -7.66
CA TRP A 258 18.87 10.05 -8.84
C TRP A 258 19.30 11.05 -9.91
N LYS A 259 19.43 12.34 -9.56
CA LYS A 259 19.84 13.42 -10.48
C LYS A 259 21.21 13.17 -11.09
N ALA A 260 22.18 12.65 -10.31
CA ALA A 260 23.50 12.34 -10.82
C ALA A 260 23.50 11.20 -11.86
N ARG A 261 22.52 10.29 -11.80
CA ARG A 261 22.37 9.18 -12.74
C ARG A 261 21.55 9.56 -13.97
N HIS A 262 20.53 10.41 -13.77
CA HIS A 262 19.56 10.83 -14.78
C HIS A 262 19.41 12.36 -14.75
N PRO A 263 20.41 13.12 -15.22
CA PRO A 263 20.35 14.59 -15.22
C PRO A 263 19.20 15.16 -16.07
N GLU A 264 18.71 14.38 -17.05
CA GLU A 264 17.56 14.68 -17.91
C GLU A 264 16.20 14.45 -17.23
N THR A 265 16.17 13.88 -16.02
CA THR A 265 14.93 13.56 -15.31
C THR A 265 14.07 14.81 -15.13
N THR A 266 12.75 14.61 -15.20
CA THR A 266 11.80 15.60 -14.69
C THR A 266 11.40 15.26 -13.27
N VAL A 267 10.94 16.25 -12.51
CA VAL A 267 10.60 16.14 -11.10
C VAL A 267 9.23 16.74 -10.86
N LEU A 268 8.42 16.12 -10.01
CA LEU A 268 7.13 16.66 -9.58
C LEU A 268 7.30 18.10 -9.04
N SER A 269 6.47 19.04 -9.48
CA SER A 269 6.50 20.43 -9.01
C SER A 269 5.83 20.61 -7.63
N LEU A 270 6.22 21.66 -6.89
CA LEU A 270 5.46 22.15 -5.73
C LEU A 270 4.10 22.76 -6.11
N LYS A 271 3.85 23.05 -7.40
CA LYS A 271 2.56 23.53 -7.92
C LYS A 271 1.54 22.40 -8.00
N THR A 272 1.25 21.78 -6.85
CA THR A 272 0.31 20.65 -6.72
C THR A 272 -1.15 21.09 -6.75
N GLY A 273 -1.43 22.39 -6.56
CA GLY A 273 -2.77 22.94 -6.35
C GLY A 273 -3.22 22.91 -4.88
N TYR A 274 -2.35 22.52 -3.93
CA TYR A 274 -2.68 22.41 -2.51
C TYR A 274 -1.68 23.17 -1.65
N ASN A 275 -2.18 23.82 -0.60
CA ASN A 275 -1.34 24.47 0.41
C ASN A 275 -0.98 23.45 1.52
N ARG A 276 0.20 22.83 1.41
CA ARG A 276 0.72 21.85 2.37
C ARG A 276 2.16 22.20 2.72
N ASN A 277 2.58 21.87 3.95
CA ASN A 277 3.99 21.90 4.31
C ASN A 277 4.68 20.64 3.76
N TYR A 278 5.20 20.74 2.53
CA TYR A 278 5.97 19.68 1.91
C TYR A 278 7.38 19.55 2.47
N GLY A 279 7.70 19.88 3.73
CA GLY A 279 9.02 19.59 4.32
C GLY A 279 9.32 18.08 4.40
N GLU A 280 10.59 17.68 4.25
CA GLU A 280 10.99 16.27 4.44
C GLU A 280 10.69 15.83 5.88
N GLY A 281 10.05 14.67 6.02
CA GLY A 281 9.66 14.12 7.33
C GLY A 281 8.47 14.79 8.02
N VAL A 282 7.91 15.89 7.49
CA VAL A 282 6.78 16.60 8.14
C VAL A 282 5.50 15.76 8.11
N ALA A 283 5.19 15.16 6.97
CA ALA A 283 4.02 14.29 6.83
C ALA A 283 4.19 13.03 7.67
N TYR A 284 3.21 12.72 8.53
CA TYR A 284 3.19 11.53 9.38
C TYR A 284 4.41 11.40 10.32
N ASN A 285 5.01 12.52 10.74
CA ASN A 285 6.19 12.54 11.64
C ASN A 285 6.02 11.63 12.87
N ASP A 286 4.91 11.78 13.60
CA ASP A 286 4.65 11.02 14.84
C ASP A 286 4.47 9.53 14.58
N TYR A 287 3.94 9.17 13.42
CA TYR A 287 3.86 7.78 13.03
C TYR A 287 5.26 7.22 12.78
N PHE A 288 6.14 7.93 12.05
CA PHE A 288 7.46 7.41 11.73
C PHE A 288 8.46 7.46 12.90
N SER A 289 8.18 8.19 13.97
CA SER A 289 9.04 8.29 15.15
C SER A 289 9.05 7.03 16.04
N THR A 290 8.09 6.11 15.85
CA THR A 290 7.97 4.86 16.61
C THR A 290 7.82 3.65 15.69
N ASP A 291 7.98 2.42 16.21
CA ASP A 291 7.66 1.19 15.46
C ASP A 291 6.17 0.77 15.60
N ASN A 292 5.35 1.57 16.28
CA ASN A 292 3.94 1.28 16.55
C ASN A 292 3.07 1.46 15.31
N LEU A 293 2.09 0.60 15.14
CA LEU A 293 1.15 0.69 14.02
C LEU A 293 -0.01 1.64 14.34
N MET A 294 -0.41 2.47 13.37
CA MET A 294 -1.61 3.32 13.49
C MET A 294 -2.88 2.48 13.34
N PHE A 295 -2.86 1.56 12.38
CA PHE A 295 -3.87 0.52 12.19
C PHE A 295 -3.15 -0.82 12.31
N ASN A 296 -3.69 -1.72 13.12
CA ASN A 296 -3.14 -3.04 13.35
C ASN A 296 -3.45 -4.02 12.21
N VAL A 297 -2.76 -5.16 12.24
CA VAL A 297 -2.92 -6.29 11.32
C VAL A 297 -3.34 -7.53 12.12
N PRO A 298 -3.96 -8.55 11.49
CA PRO A 298 -4.38 -9.77 12.20
C PRO A 298 -3.27 -10.48 12.95
N GLU A 299 -2.05 -10.48 12.40
CA GLU A 299 -0.88 -11.11 13.02
C GLU A 299 0.37 -10.25 12.81
N ILE A 300 1.16 -10.07 13.87
CA ILE A 300 2.45 -9.39 13.82
C ILE A 300 3.57 -10.42 13.80
N ASP A 301 4.35 -10.42 12.73
CA ASP A 301 5.58 -11.19 12.62
C ASP A 301 6.77 -10.38 13.20
N LYS A 302 7.45 -10.97 14.19
CA LYS A 302 8.58 -10.33 14.91
C LYS A 302 9.96 -10.61 14.31
N SER A 303 10.02 -11.22 13.12
CA SER A 303 11.29 -11.54 12.44
C SER A 303 12.09 -10.30 12.06
N LEU A 304 11.41 -9.16 11.88
CA LEU A 304 11.96 -7.82 11.71
C LEU A 304 11.11 -6.81 12.50
N LYS A 305 11.63 -5.59 12.72
CA LYS A 305 10.80 -4.46 13.20
C LYS A 305 9.67 -4.19 12.21
N ASN A 306 8.51 -3.73 12.70
CA ASN A 306 7.33 -3.52 11.87
C ASN A 306 7.64 -2.65 10.65
N LYS A 307 8.27 -1.49 10.89
CA LYS A 307 8.57 -0.49 9.86
C LYS A 307 9.97 -0.67 9.25
N GLN A 308 10.60 -1.84 9.44
CA GLN A 308 11.82 -2.13 8.70
C GLN A 308 11.50 -2.35 7.22
N SER A 309 12.20 -1.61 6.36
CA SER A 309 12.02 -1.72 4.91
C SER A 309 12.62 -3.02 4.36
N VAL A 310 11.84 -3.71 3.57
CA VAL A 310 12.21 -4.86 2.74
C VAL A 310 12.04 -4.52 1.26
N LEU A 311 12.84 -5.15 0.42
CA LEU A 311 12.63 -5.20 -1.03
C LEU A 311 11.72 -6.40 -1.32
N ALA A 312 10.57 -6.12 -1.91
CA ALA A 312 9.55 -7.09 -2.25
C ALA A 312 9.72 -7.57 -3.71
N LEU A 313 9.72 -8.89 -3.90
CA LEU A 313 9.80 -9.55 -5.21
C LEU A 313 8.63 -10.54 -5.36
N ARG A 314 7.96 -10.47 -6.51
CA ARG A 314 6.86 -11.36 -6.92
C ARG A 314 6.98 -11.67 -8.41
N LEU A 315 6.37 -12.79 -8.80
CA LEU A 315 6.14 -13.18 -10.19
C LEU A 315 4.72 -13.74 -10.32
N PRO A 316 3.68 -12.88 -10.22
CA PRO A 316 2.30 -13.34 -10.12
C PRO A 316 1.84 -14.22 -11.30
N ASP A 317 2.40 -14.00 -12.49
CA ASP A 317 2.09 -14.80 -13.69
C ASP A 317 2.73 -16.20 -13.68
N VAL A 318 3.64 -16.47 -12.74
CA VAL A 318 4.46 -17.69 -12.68
C VAL A 318 4.23 -18.46 -11.39
N THR A 319 4.13 -17.77 -10.25
CA THR A 319 4.06 -18.39 -8.93
C THR A 319 3.39 -17.48 -7.90
N ASP A 320 2.76 -18.09 -6.90
CA ASP A 320 2.29 -17.42 -5.69
C ASP A 320 3.42 -17.18 -4.67
N GLU A 321 4.62 -17.73 -4.92
CA GLU A 321 5.80 -17.43 -4.12
C GLU A 321 6.13 -15.95 -4.14
N SER A 322 6.56 -15.45 -2.99
CA SER A 322 6.99 -14.07 -2.84
C SER A 322 8.20 -14.01 -1.92
N ILE A 323 9.12 -13.10 -2.23
CA ILE A 323 10.35 -12.93 -1.47
C ILE A 323 10.38 -11.52 -0.87
N ALA A 324 10.79 -11.43 0.39
CA ALA A 324 11.13 -10.19 1.06
C ALA A 324 12.62 -10.21 1.41
N ILE A 325 13.37 -9.20 0.98
CA ILE A 325 14.79 -9.08 1.31
C ILE A 325 14.99 -7.84 2.19
N SER A 326 15.55 -8.01 3.38
CA SER A 326 15.90 -6.90 4.27
C SER A 326 16.80 -5.88 3.55
N THR A 327 16.39 -4.62 3.50
CA THR A 327 17.24 -3.58 2.89
C THR A 327 18.53 -3.34 3.69
N LYS A 328 18.55 -3.66 4.98
CA LYS A 328 19.78 -3.66 5.80
C LYS A 328 20.76 -4.77 5.38
N PHE A 329 20.24 -5.94 5.01
CA PHE A 329 21.04 -7.03 4.48
C PHE A 329 21.64 -6.64 3.12
N LEU A 330 20.82 -6.08 2.23
CA LEU A 330 21.24 -5.63 0.90
C LEU A 330 22.28 -4.51 0.93
N ARG A 331 22.26 -3.62 1.93
CA ARG A 331 23.32 -2.61 2.13
C ARG A 331 24.68 -3.23 2.49
N LYS A 332 24.69 -4.40 3.13
CA LYS A 332 25.94 -5.14 3.46
C LYS A 332 26.36 -6.09 2.34
N ASN A 333 25.40 -6.52 1.52
CA ASN A 333 25.57 -7.44 0.40
C ASN A 333 25.13 -6.73 -0.88
N ASN A 334 25.97 -5.82 -1.36
CA ASN A 334 25.64 -4.91 -2.46
C ASN A 334 25.40 -5.58 -3.83
N LEU A 335 25.80 -6.84 -3.95
CA LEU A 335 25.47 -7.75 -5.02
C LEU A 335 24.93 -9.02 -4.35
N TYR A 336 23.63 -9.25 -4.46
CA TYR A 336 22.97 -10.43 -3.93
C TYR A 336 22.37 -11.25 -5.06
N LYS A 337 22.65 -12.55 -5.09
CA LYS A 337 22.10 -13.50 -6.06
C LYS A 337 21.00 -14.32 -5.39
N GLY A 338 19.92 -14.57 -6.10
CA GLY A 338 18.81 -15.38 -5.60
C GLY A 338 17.99 -15.99 -6.72
N GLU A 339 16.95 -16.73 -6.34
CA GLU A 339 16.07 -17.44 -7.27
C GLU A 339 14.62 -17.35 -6.76
N ILE A 340 13.67 -17.25 -7.69
CA ILE A 340 12.23 -17.32 -7.46
C ILE A 340 11.58 -18.09 -8.62
N ALA A 341 10.84 -19.16 -8.32
CA ALA A 341 10.26 -20.08 -9.33
C ALA A 341 11.23 -20.43 -10.47
N ASP A 342 12.41 -20.97 -10.12
CA ASP A 342 13.48 -21.39 -11.03
C ASP A 342 14.06 -20.24 -11.90
N LYS A 343 13.73 -18.97 -11.60
CA LYS A 343 14.29 -17.80 -12.28
C LYS A 343 15.35 -17.15 -11.39
N ASN A 344 16.60 -17.24 -11.84
CA ASN A 344 17.71 -16.55 -11.20
C ASN A 344 17.59 -15.03 -11.35
N PHE A 345 17.90 -14.32 -10.28
CA PHE A 345 17.99 -12.87 -10.26
C PHE A 345 19.23 -12.39 -9.51
N VAL A 346 19.62 -11.15 -9.81
CA VAL A 346 20.63 -10.38 -9.06
C VAL A 346 20.03 -9.09 -8.55
N VAL A 347 20.30 -8.76 -7.29
CA VAL A 347 20.02 -7.46 -6.69
C VAL A 347 21.32 -6.66 -6.63
N LEU A 348 21.30 -5.47 -7.21
CA LEU A 348 22.38 -4.50 -7.19
C LEU A 348 21.99 -3.33 -6.29
N THR A 349 22.72 -3.15 -5.18
CA THR A 349 22.50 -2.10 -4.18
C THR A 349 23.58 -1.04 -4.30
N ASP A 350 23.20 0.19 -4.66
CA ASP A 350 24.17 1.29 -4.76
C ASP A 350 24.50 1.91 -3.38
N LYS A 351 25.42 2.87 -3.34
CA LYS A 351 25.85 3.52 -2.09
C LYS A 351 24.73 4.27 -1.36
N SER A 352 23.68 4.69 -2.06
CA SER A 352 22.49 5.29 -1.45
C SER A 352 21.65 4.26 -0.68
N GLY A 353 21.86 2.97 -0.99
CA GLY A 353 21.04 1.84 -0.55
C GLY A 353 19.85 1.58 -1.47
N ALA A 354 19.83 2.16 -2.67
CA ALA A 354 18.81 1.91 -3.65
C ALA A 354 19.06 0.57 -4.35
N ASN A 355 18.00 -0.23 -4.48
CA ASN A 355 18.08 -1.61 -4.97
C ASN A 355 17.53 -1.69 -6.39
N ARG A 356 18.20 -2.51 -7.21
CA ARG A 356 17.76 -2.83 -8.58
C ARG A 356 17.85 -4.32 -8.82
N VAL A 357 16.80 -4.93 -9.35
CA VAL A 357 16.72 -6.38 -9.49
C VAL A 357 16.58 -6.75 -10.95
N TYR A 358 17.47 -7.60 -11.45
CA TYR A 358 17.46 -8.05 -12.83
C TYR A 358 17.41 -9.57 -12.85
N PHE A 359 16.72 -10.13 -13.83
CA PHE A 359 16.91 -11.54 -14.15
C PHE A 359 18.37 -11.75 -14.53
N SER A 360 19.03 -12.75 -13.97
CA SER A 360 20.42 -13.07 -14.32
C SER A 360 20.52 -14.21 -15.33
N GLU A 361 19.44 -14.96 -15.54
CA GLU A 361 19.45 -16.19 -16.36
C GLU A 361 20.61 -17.12 -15.92
N ASN A 362 21.58 -17.37 -16.80
CA ASN A 362 22.77 -18.17 -16.54
C ASN A 362 24.03 -17.32 -16.27
N VAL A 363 23.90 -16.00 -16.15
CA VAL A 363 25.04 -15.09 -15.92
C VAL A 363 25.36 -15.03 -14.43
N GLU A 364 26.61 -15.33 -14.09
CA GLU A 364 27.09 -15.24 -12.70
C GLU A 364 27.87 -13.94 -12.46
N PHE A 365 27.26 -13.01 -11.75
CA PHE A 365 27.90 -11.74 -11.37
C PHE A 365 28.79 -11.89 -10.12
N ILE A 366 29.96 -11.23 -10.15
CA ILE A 366 30.96 -11.31 -9.08
C ILE A 366 31.32 -9.97 -8.46
N ASN A 367 31.15 -8.85 -9.18
CA ASN A 367 31.53 -7.54 -8.66
C ASN A 367 30.63 -6.45 -9.21
N TYR A 368 30.14 -5.58 -8.33
CA TYR A 368 29.36 -4.39 -8.69
C TYR A 368 30.05 -3.14 -8.13
N ASN A 369 30.32 -2.15 -8.99
CA ASN A 369 30.99 -0.91 -8.58
C ASN A 369 30.09 0.04 -7.77
N GLN A 370 28.85 -0.37 -7.47
CA GLN A 370 27.83 0.41 -6.74
C GLN A 370 27.43 1.71 -7.43
N LYS A 371 27.63 1.81 -8.75
CA LYS A 371 27.33 3.00 -9.54
C LYS A 371 26.61 2.68 -10.84
N SER A 372 27.28 1.99 -11.75
CA SER A 372 26.85 1.84 -13.15
C SER A 372 27.28 0.55 -13.85
N GLU A 373 28.18 -0.24 -13.26
CA GLU A 373 28.75 -1.40 -13.93
C GLU A 373 28.87 -2.58 -12.98
N VAL A 374 28.49 -3.76 -13.48
CA VAL A 374 28.65 -5.06 -12.83
C VAL A 374 29.45 -5.98 -13.75
N VAL A 375 30.31 -6.82 -13.18
CA VAL A 375 31.20 -7.74 -13.91
C VAL A 375 30.82 -9.17 -13.58
N ASP A 376 30.78 -10.03 -14.61
CA ASP A 376 30.54 -11.47 -14.45
C ASP A 376 31.82 -12.29 -14.31
N THR A 377 31.68 -13.58 -14.01
CA THR A 377 32.80 -14.54 -13.86
C THR A 377 33.66 -14.67 -15.11
N SER A 378 33.15 -14.30 -16.29
CA SER A 378 33.88 -14.32 -17.55
C SER A 378 34.63 -13.01 -17.83
N GLY A 379 34.57 -12.05 -16.91
CA GLY A 379 35.17 -10.72 -17.06
C GLY A 379 34.39 -9.79 -17.99
N ILE A 380 33.18 -10.16 -18.41
CA ILE A 380 32.33 -9.29 -19.24
C ILE A 380 31.74 -8.20 -18.35
N VAL A 381 31.86 -6.97 -18.81
CA VAL A 381 31.29 -5.79 -18.15
C VAL A 381 29.87 -5.59 -18.62
N TRP A 382 28.96 -5.39 -17.68
CA TRP A 382 27.56 -5.10 -17.91
C TRP A 382 27.23 -3.70 -17.40
N LYS A 383 26.76 -2.85 -18.30
CA LYS A 383 26.28 -1.51 -18.00
C LYS A 383 24.85 -1.59 -17.45
N LEU A 384 24.64 -0.89 -16.34
CA LEU A 384 23.36 -0.78 -15.67
C LEU A 384 22.49 0.30 -16.34
N HIS A 385 21.29 -0.09 -16.74
CA HIS A 385 20.17 0.80 -17.07
C HIS A 385 19.00 0.50 -16.13
N GLU A 386 18.02 1.40 -16.00
CA GLU A 386 16.94 1.19 -15.04
C GLU A 386 16.12 -0.06 -15.35
N ASN A 387 15.73 -0.27 -16.61
CA ASN A 387 14.92 -1.42 -17.02
C ASN A 387 15.70 -2.62 -17.60
N TYR A 388 17.03 -2.56 -17.71
CA TYR A 388 17.86 -3.69 -18.16
C TYR A 388 19.33 -3.58 -17.76
N LEU A 389 20.06 -4.70 -17.79
CA LEU A 389 21.53 -4.70 -17.90
C LEU A 389 21.93 -4.94 -19.34
N LYS A 390 23.03 -4.33 -19.81
CA LYS A 390 23.57 -4.54 -21.16
C LYS A 390 25.06 -4.88 -21.09
N SER A 391 25.44 -6.06 -21.60
CA SER A 391 26.83 -6.48 -21.67
C SER A 391 27.60 -5.67 -22.71
N SER A 392 28.92 -5.62 -22.58
CA SER A 392 29.83 -5.10 -23.61
C SER A 392 29.73 -5.86 -24.94
N THR A 393 29.21 -7.09 -24.93
CA THR A 393 28.92 -7.92 -26.11
C THR A 393 27.53 -7.68 -26.72
N GLY A 394 26.70 -6.82 -26.11
CA GLY A 394 25.38 -6.46 -26.60
C GLY A 394 24.21 -7.30 -26.08
N LYS A 395 24.45 -8.35 -25.28
CA LYS A 395 23.39 -9.12 -24.60
C LYS A 395 22.68 -8.23 -23.58
N THR A 396 21.36 -8.38 -23.45
CA THR A 396 20.57 -7.67 -22.45
C THR A 396 19.91 -8.61 -21.47
N LEU A 397 19.74 -8.17 -20.23
CA LEU A 397 19.00 -8.86 -19.18
C LEU A 397 17.90 -7.94 -18.65
N LYS A 398 16.67 -8.44 -18.57
CA LYS A 398 15.50 -7.64 -18.20
C LYS A 398 15.46 -7.36 -16.70
N ARG A 399 14.90 -6.21 -16.35
CA ARG A 399 14.51 -5.88 -14.98
C ARG A 399 13.46 -6.87 -14.47
N LEU A 400 13.63 -7.32 -13.23
CA LEU A 400 12.60 -7.96 -12.43
C LEU A 400 11.93 -6.86 -11.59
N ASN A 401 10.61 -6.71 -11.74
CA ASN A 401 9.89 -5.64 -11.05
C ASN A 401 9.88 -5.85 -9.54
N SER A 402 10.27 -4.81 -8.82
CA SER A 402 10.46 -4.80 -7.38
C SER A 402 10.08 -3.44 -6.80
N PHE A 403 9.66 -3.43 -5.54
CA PHE A 403 9.43 -2.20 -4.78
C PHE A 403 9.79 -2.39 -3.31
N ASN A 404 9.96 -1.30 -2.59
CA ASN A 404 10.16 -1.36 -1.14
C ASN A 404 8.81 -1.44 -0.42
N ALA A 405 8.76 -2.16 0.70
CA ALA A 405 7.64 -2.18 1.62
C ALA A 405 8.13 -2.27 3.07
N PHE A 406 7.29 -1.88 4.04
CA PHE A 406 7.52 -2.20 5.45
C PHE A 406 7.12 -3.63 5.75
N TRP A 407 7.91 -4.28 6.61
CA TRP A 407 7.77 -5.70 6.94
C TRP A 407 6.36 -6.08 7.36
N PHE A 408 5.75 -5.35 8.29
CA PHE A 408 4.43 -5.72 8.83
C PHE A 408 3.35 -5.78 7.74
N GLY A 409 3.31 -4.76 6.87
CA GLY A 409 2.30 -4.67 5.81
C GLY A 409 2.53 -5.69 4.71
N TRP A 410 3.80 -5.91 4.34
CA TRP A 410 4.17 -6.95 3.38
C TRP A 410 3.79 -8.34 3.87
N LYS A 411 4.20 -8.70 5.10
CA LYS A 411 3.94 -10.01 5.69
C LYS A 411 2.45 -10.27 5.90
N ALA A 412 1.67 -9.25 6.27
CA ALA A 412 0.22 -9.37 6.40
C ALA A 412 -0.50 -9.62 5.06
N ALA A 413 0.04 -9.10 3.96
CA ALA A 413 -0.47 -9.30 2.60
C ALA A 413 0.06 -10.58 1.94
N HIS A 414 1.25 -11.04 2.34
CA HIS A 414 1.91 -12.25 1.84
C HIS A 414 2.43 -13.11 3.01
N PRO A 415 1.54 -13.81 3.74
CA PRO A 415 1.92 -14.57 4.94
C PRO A 415 2.97 -15.66 4.69
N ASN A 416 3.03 -16.22 3.48
CA ASN A 416 3.98 -17.26 3.11
C ASN A 416 5.28 -16.72 2.50
N THR A 417 5.52 -15.40 2.55
CA THR A 417 6.72 -14.80 1.96
C THR A 417 8.01 -15.36 2.57
N LYS A 418 8.98 -15.68 1.71
CA LYS A 418 10.33 -16.08 2.11
C LYS A 418 11.14 -14.84 2.49
N LEU A 419 11.60 -14.78 3.74
CA LEU A 419 12.40 -13.68 4.25
C LEU A 419 13.91 -13.97 4.14
N ILE A 420 14.65 -13.05 3.53
CA ILE A 420 16.12 -13.00 3.51
C ILE A 420 16.57 -11.79 4.34
N LYS A 421 17.43 -11.97 5.35
CA LYS A 421 17.76 -10.91 6.32
C LYS A 421 19.16 -10.94 6.90
#